data_AF-A0A0Q8F9M1-F1
#
_entry.id   AF-A0A0Q8F9M1-F1
#
_cell.length_a   1.000
_cell.length_b   1.000
_cell.length_c   1.000
_cell.angle_alpha   90.00
_cell.angle_beta   90.00
_cell.angle_gamma   90.00
#
_symmetry.space_group_name_H-M   'P 1'
#
loop_
_entity.id
_entity.type
_entity.pdbx_description
1 polymer ?
#
loop_
_entity_poly.entity_id
_entity_poly.type
_entity_poly.pdbx_seq_one_letter_code
_entity_poly.pdbx_strand_id
1 'polypeptide(L)'
;MSWKRSVAKILILLVLGLGIGASGWLAVPTSAQAATCSVSVGNGSFGTNISPLTAGTVDTTATLNFSCSGLTPAIPVTLCPNLDGGSGGGDGSGGRLLKLSPGVTLPFQIYQDSGRSQPWGSTVQPVFGTPPTITATPGLGGTINVSRTLYGRIWIQTTTAPGTYSSDFVGETFLWGLNLLSCSGVTVGSTVTPALFTFSATLVPDCQVTAGNVDFGTSGVLSAAKDAQGSLGVTCTSGSPYSVGLNNGLTGTGPTLRKMKKGAETVTYGLYKNAARDQPWGDLAQGAGFVWSGSGTGGSQPFTVYGRAPAQTTPSPGAYADTVVATVTY
;
A
#
# COMPACT_ATOMS: atom_id res chain seq x y z
N MET A 1 -37.63 -38.97 -54.15
CA MET A 1 -38.44 -39.86 -55.02
C MET A 1 -37.73 -39.93 -56.36
N SER A 2 -37.31 -41.14 -56.76
CA SER A 2 -36.65 -41.51 -58.03
C SER A 2 -35.26 -40.89 -58.30
N TRP A 3 -34.22 -41.60 -58.76
CA TRP A 3 -34.22 -42.82 -59.55
C TRP A 3 -32.83 -43.51 -59.48
N LYS A 4 -32.79 -44.79 -59.07
CA LYS A 4 -31.65 -45.73 -59.19
C LYS A 4 -31.50 -46.29 -60.60
N ARG A 5 -30.28 -46.51 -61.11
CA ARG A 5 -29.86 -47.62 -62.01
C ARG A 5 -28.44 -47.30 -62.51
N SER A 6 -27.50 -48.20 -62.71
CA SER A 6 -27.40 -49.66 -62.53
C SER A 6 -26.01 -50.11 -63.04
N VAL A 7 -25.53 -51.24 -62.50
CA VAL A 7 -24.75 -52.29 -63.21
C VAL A 7 -23.22 -52.12 -63.38
N ALA A 8 -22.51 -52.75 -62.45
CA ALA A 8 -21.51 -53.84 -62.58
C ALA A 8 -20.58 -53.93 -63.82
N LYS A 9 -19.26 -54.01 -63.55
CA LYS A 9 -18.30 -54.89 -64.23
C LYS A 9 -17.28 -55.46 -63.24
N ILE A 10 -17.19 -56.79 -63.22
CA ILE A 10 -16.21 -57.64 -62.53
C ILE A 10 -15.02 -57.85 -63.48
N LEU A 11 -13.78 -57.77 -62.98
CA LEU A 11 -12.67 -58.58 -63.49
C LEU A 11 -11.65 -58.83 -62.36
N ILE A 12 -11.52 -60.08 -61.97
CA ILE A 12 -10.52 -60.65 -61.07
C ILE A 12 -9.45 -61.31 -61.96
N LEU A 13 -8.15 -61.15 -61.67
CA LEU A 13 -7.17 -62.24 -61.77
C LEU A 13 -5.83 -61.89 -61.10
N LEU A 14 -5.39 -62.85 -60.28
CA LEU A 14 -4.20 -62.92 -59.43
C LEU A 14 -2.90 -63.08 -60.21
N VAL A 15 -1.80 -62.51 -59.69
CA VAL A 15 -0.48 -63.18 -59.66
C VAL A 15 0.17 -62.97 -58.29
N LEU A 16 0.54 -64.07 -57.67
CA LEU A 16 1.15 -64.24 -56.34
C LEU A 16 2.63 -64.60 -56.58
N GLY A 17 3.59 -63.97 -55.87
CA GLY A 17 4.95 -64.52 -55.82
C GLY A 17 6.12 -63.60 -55.41
N LEU A 18 6.41 -63.60 -54.10
CA LEU A 18 7.75 -63.53 -53.46
C LEU A 18 8.69 -62.33 -53.63
N GLY A 19 8.98 -61.66 -52.50
CA GLY A 19 10.15 -60.80 -52.30
C GLY A 19 10.23 -60.25 -50.88
N ILE A 20 10.91 -61.00 -50.01
CA ILE A 20 11.12 -60.75 -48.57
C ILE A 20 12.09 -59.58 -48.34
N GLY A 21 11.79 -58.73 -47.34
CA GLY A 21 12.82 -58.00 -46.58
C GLY A 21 12.84 -56.48 -46.73
N ALA A 22 12.06 -55.79 -45.89
CA ALA A 22 12.38 -54.42 -45.48
C ALA A 22 11.89 -54.22 -44.04
N SER A 23 12.75 -54.67 -43.12
CA SER A 23 12.97 -54.18 -41.76
C SER A 23 12.03 -53.07 -41.28
N GLY A 24 11.14 -53.46 -40.38
CA GLY A 24 10.38 -52.53 -39.54
C GLY A 24 11.33 -51.68 -38.71
N TRP A 25 11.35 -50.39 -39.02
CA TRP A 25 11.79 -49.37 -38.07
C TRP A 25 10.69 -49.27 -37.01
N LEU A 26 10.83 -50.09 -35.97
CA LEU A 26 10.22 -49.81 -34.68
C LEU A 26 10.75 -48.43 -34.25
N ALA A 27 9.96 -47.39 -34.47
CA ALA A 27 10.11 -46.13 -33.77
C ALA A 27 10.00 -46.48 -32.28
N VAL A 28 11.16 -46.64 -31.63
CA VAL A 28 11.24 -46.68 -30.18
C VAL A 28 10.56 -45.40 -29.71
N PRO A 29 9.50 -45.44 -28.89
CA PRO A 29 9.01 -44.23 -28.28
C PRO A 29 10.19 -43.67 -27.49
N THR A 30 10.80 -42.59 -27.99
CA THR A 30 11.69 -41.80 -27.16
C THR A 30 10.84 -41.42 -25.96
N SER A 31 11.30 -41.83 -24.78
CA SER A 31 10.71 -41.35 -23.54
C SER A 31 10.70 -39.83 -23.63
N ALA A 32 9.53 -39.25 -23.87
CA ALA A 32 9.34 -37.82 -23.78
C ALA A 32 9.63 -37.48 -22.32
N GLN A 33 10.86 -37.06 -22.04
CA GLN A 33 11.21 -36.51 -20.74
C GLN A 33 10.40 -35.22 -20.61
N ALA A 34 9.24 -35.34 -19.97
CA ALA A 34 8.41 -34.20 -19.67
C ALA A 34 9.16 -33.39 -18.62
N ALA A 35 9.77 -32.28 -19.03
CA ALA A 35 10.37 -31.35 -18.10
C ALA A 35 9.30 -30.87 -17.11
N THR A 36 9.63 -30.89 -15.83
CA THR A 36 8.73 -30.48 -14.76
C THR A 36 9.21 -29.16 -14.21
N CYS A 37 8.33 -28.17 -14.22
CA CYS A 37 8.63 -26.83 -13.74
C CYS A 37 7.65 -26.44 -12.62
N SER A 38 8.15 -25.68 -11.66
CA SER A 38 7.38 -25.08 -10.58
C SER A 38 7.76 -23.62 -10.41
N VAL A 39 6.80 -22.82 -9.94
CA VAL A 39 7.01 -21.41 -9.63
C VAL A 39 6.38 -21.05 -8.30
N SER A 40 7.04 -20.18 -7.56
CA SER A 40 6.52 -19.57 -6.33
C SER A 40 6.83 -18.08 -6.32
N VAL A 41 5.93 -17.29 -5.74
CA VAL A 41 6.11 -15.85 -5.55
C VAL A 41 5.85 -15.55 -4.08
N GLY A 42 6.75 -14.81 -3.44
CA GLY A 42 6.56 -14.34 -2.07
C GLY A 42 5.60 -13.16 -1.99
N ASN A 43 4.99 -12.96 -0.82
CA ASN A 43 4.17 -11.78 -0.56
C ASN A 43 5.02 -10.50 -0.52
N GLY A 44 4.49 -9.42 -1.07
CA GLY A 44 5.06 -8.07 -0.92
C GLY A 44 4.35 -7.32 0.19
N SER A 45 5.10 -6.71 1.12
CA SER A 45 4.52 -5.87 2.17
C SER A 45 5.18 -4.50 2.18
N PHE A 46 4.37 -3.45 2.01
CA PHE A 46 4.83 -2.06 2.09
C PHE A 46 5.01 -1.59 3.54
N GLY A 47 4.58 -2.40 4.51
CA GLY A 47 4.63 -2.09 5.94
C GLY A 47 3.25 -2.07 6.59
N THR A 48 3.25 -2.13 7.93
CA THR A 48 2.02 -2.23 8.74
C THR A 48 1.70 -0.96 9.54
N ASN A 49 2.58 0.04 9.52
CA ASN A 49 2.47 1.26 10.32
C ASN A 49 2.86 2.49 9.47
N ILE A 50 2.14 2.70 8.38
CA ILE A 50 2.40 3.81 7.44
C ILE A 50 1.46 4.96 7.78
N SER A 51 2.00 6.15 8.05
CA SER A 51 1.20 7.36 8.25
C SER A 51 0.92 8.04 6.91
N PRO A 52 -0.36 8.25 6.50
CA PRO A 52 -0.71 9.07 5.35
C PRO A 52 -0.17 10.51 5.40
N LEU A 53 0.10 11.06 6.59
CA LEU A 53 0.65 12.41 6.74
C LEU A 53 2.08 12.54 6.18
N THR A 54 2.79 11.42 6.04
CA THR A 54 4.11 11.38 5.38
C THR A 54 3.92 11.05 3.90
N ALA A 55 3.16 11.89 3.18
CA ALA A 55 2.85 11.68 1.77
C ALA A 55 4.12 11.43 0.94
N GLY A 56 4.01 10.56 -0.07
CA GLY A 56 5.15 10.13 -0.85
C GLY A 56 5.03 8.70 -1.36
N THR A 57 6.17 8.09 -1.65
CA THR A 57 6.26 6.73 -2.15
C THR A 57 6.78 5.78 -1.07
N VAL A 58 6.17 4.61 -0.96
CA VAL A 58 6.69 3.51 -0.15
C VAL A 58 6.97 2.32 -1.05
N ASP A 59 8.12 1.72 -0.82
CA ASP A 59 8.73 0.74 -1.71
C ASP A 59 8.86 -0.59 -0.97
N THR A 60 8.67 -1.69 -1.69
CA THR A 60 8.89 -3.04 -1.16
C THR A 60 9.50 -3.95 -2.23
N THR A 61 9.87 -5.16 -1.84
CA THR A 61 10.30 -6.21 -2.76
C THR A 61 9.65 -7.54 -2.42
N ALA A 62 9.34 -8.32 -3.45
CA ALA A 62 8.98 -9.72 -3.34
C ALA A 62 9.93 -10.57 -4.20
N THR A 63 9.93 -11.89 -4.01
CA THR A 63 10.80 -12.80 -4.77
C THR A 63 9.97 -13.82 -5.53
N LEU A 64 10.22 -13.93 -6.83
CA LEU A 64 9.77 -15.02 -7.69
C LEU A 64 10.89 -16.05 -7.80
N ASN A 65 10.56 -17.31 -7.56
CA ASN A 65 11.46 -18.45 -7.76
C ASN A 65 10.87 -19.39 -8.79
N PHE A 66 11.64 -19.72 -9.81
CA PHE A 66 11.30 -20.65 -10.87
C PHE A 66 12.33 -21.76 -10.91
N SER A 67 11.85 -23.01 -10.88
CA SER A 67 12.70 -24.19 -10.91
C SER A 67 12.17 -25.20 -11.90
N CYS A 68 13.06 -25.83 -12.66
CA CYS A 68 12.70 -26.93 -13.54
C CYS A 68 13.71 -28.07 -13.45
N SER A 69 13.24 -29.29 -13.73
CA SER A 69 14.06 -30.49 -13.87
C SER A 69 13.66 -31.29 -15.11
N GLY A 70 14.53 -32.20 -15.55
CA GLY A 70 14.30 -32.99 -16.77
C GLY A 70 14.47 -32.18 -18.06
N LEU A 71 15.21 -31.07 -17.99
CA LEU A 71 15.54 -30.25 -19.16
C LEU A 71 16.73 -30.84 -19.93
N THR A 72 16.78 -30.59 -21.23
CA THR A 72 17.92 -30.94 -22.09
C THR A 72 19.10 -30.01 -21.78
N PRO A 73 20.29 -30.53 -21.39
CA PRO A 73 21.45 -29.70 -21.10
C PRO A 73 21.82 -28.77 -22.26
N ALA A 74 22.34 -27.58 -21.93
CA ALA A 74 22.76 -26.54 -22.87
C ALA A 74 21.65 -25.91 -23.74
N ILE A 75 20.38 -26.35 -23.64
CA ILE A 75 19.25 -25.70 -24.32
C ILE A 75 18.61 -24.67 -23.38
N PRO A 76 18.68 -23.36 -23.68
CA PRO A 76 18.10 -22.33 -22.82
C PRO A 76 16.58 -22.47 -22.71
N VAL A 77 16.07 -22.22 -21.51
CA VAL A 77 14.66 -22.12 -21.17
C VAL A 77 14.35 -20.67 -20.86
N THR A 78 13.21 -20.19 -21.33
CA THR A 78 12.72 -18.84 -21.05
C THR A 78 11.37 -18.92 -20.34
N LEU A 79 11.25 -18.16 -19.25
CA LEU A 79 10.03 -17.94 -18.49
C LEU A 79 9.49 -16.53 -18.77
N CYS A 80 8.18 -16.46 -18.98
CA CYS A 80 7.38 -15.28 -19.21
C CYS A 80 6.31 -15.17 -18.12
N PRO A 81 6.64 -14.56 -16.96
CA PRO A 81 5.74 -14.46 -15.83
C PRO A 81 4.77 -13.28 -16.04
N ASN A 82 3.60 -13.57 -16.59
CA ASN A 82 2.54 -12.57 -16.75
C ASN A 82 1.97 -12.19 -15.39
N LEU A 83 1.88 -10.91 -15.10
CA LEU A 83 1.16 -10.38 -13.95
C LEU A 83 0.02 -9.50 -14.41
N ASP A 84 -1.20 -9.84 -14.02
CA ASP A 84 -2.40 -9.05 -14.30
C ASP A 84 -2.58 -7.88 -13.30
N GLY A 85 -3.79 -7.36 -13.13
CA GLY A 85 -4.08 -6.28 -12.17
C GLY A 85 -4.25 -6.74 -10.70
N GLY A 86 -4.32 -8.04 -10.44
CA GLY A 86 -4.72 -8.63 -9.18
C GLY A 86 -6.19 -8.32 -8.82
N SER A 87 -6.59 -8.72 -7.61
CA SER A 87 -7.96 -8.56 -7.11
C SER A 87 -8.42 -7.11 -6.95
N GLY A 88 -7.48 -6.16 -6.83
CA GLY A 88 -7.79 -4.73 -6.81
C GLY A 88 -7.96 -4.10 -8.20
N GLY A 89 -7.53 -4.78 -9.26
CA GLY A 89 -7.67 -4.34 -10.64
C GLY A 89 -6.71 -3.22 -11.06
N GLY A 90 -7.04 -2.57 -12.18
CA GLY A 90 -6.25 -1.48 -12.74
C GLY A 90 -6.99 -0.15 -12.77
N ASP A 91 -6.23 0.93 -12.92
CA ASP A 91 -6.73 2.30 -13.09
C ASP A 91 -7.12 2.64 -14.54
N GLY A 92 -6.99 1.68 -15.47
CA GLY A 92 -7.22 1.87 -16.91
C GLY A 92 -6.12 2.64 -17.65
N SER A 93 -5.08 3.10 -16.94
CA SER A 93 -3.93 3.85 -17.45
C SER A 93 -2.60 3.13 -17.18
N GLY A 94 -2.66 1.88 -16.76
CA GLY A 94 -1.52 0.99 -16.56
C GLY A 94 -1.02 0.89 -15.12
N GLY A 95 -1.62 1.62 -14.18
CA GLY A 95 -1.42 1.43 -12.74
C GLY A 95 -2.29 0.30 -12.19
N ARG A 96 -1.81 -0.33 -11.11
CA ARG A 96 -2.58 -1.31 -10.34
C ARG A 96 -3.14 -0.67 -9.07
N LEU A 97 -4.12 -1.32 -8.45
CA LEU A 97 -4.79 -0.80 -7.25
C LEU A 97 -4.75 -1.81 -6.10
N LEU A 98 -4.33 -1.39 -4.91
CA LEU A 98 -4.65 -2.10 -3.69
C LEU A 98 -6.04 -1.64 -3.22
N LYS A 99 -6.81 -2.52 -2.58
CA LYS A 99 -8.18 -2.24 -2.17
C LYS A 99 -8.33 -2.36 -0.66
N LEU A 100 -9.00 -1.37 -0.06
CA LEU A 100 -9.45 -1.42 1.33
C LEU A 100 -10.91 -1.91 1.40
N SER A 101 -11.77 -1.31 0.58
CA SER A 101 -13.20 -1.60 0.50
C SER A 101 -13.71 -1.24 -0.92
N PRO A 102 -14.96 -1.56 -1.28
CA PRO A 102 -15.51 -1.16 -2.57
C PRO A 102 -15.41 0.36 -2.78
N GLY A 103 -14.68 0.78 -3.81
CA GLY A 103 -14.46 2.20 -4.14
C GLY A 103 -13.33 2.90 -3.38
N VAL A 104 -12.69 2.26 -2.40
CA VAL A 104 -11.53 2.82 -1.69
C VAL A 104 -10.26 2.06 -2.06
N THR A 105 -9.42 2.71 -2.85
CA THR A 105 -8.22 2.13 -3.44
C THR A 105 -6.96 2.94 -3.14
N LEU A 106 -5.81 2.30 -3.29
CA LEU A 106 -4.48 2.87 -3.15
C LEU A 106 -3.65 2.50 -4.39
N PRO A 107 -3.15 3.47 -5.17
CA PRO A 107 -2.33 3.17 -6.34
C PRO A 107 -1.06 2.40 -5.97
N PHE A 108 -0.78 1.33 -6.72
CA PHE A 108 0.46 0.57 -6.60
C PHE A 108 0.95 0.10 -7.97
N GLN A 109 2.23 -0.25 -8.02
CA GLN A 109 2.82 -0.88 -9.19
C GLN A 109 3.93 -1.85 -8.81
N ILE A 110 4.17 -2.84 -9.67
CA ILE A 110 5.25 -3.82 -9.62
C ILE A 110 6.15 -3.56 -10.81
N TYR A 111 7.45 -3.51 -10.58
CA TYR A 111 8.48 -3.20 -11.56
C TYR A 111 9.50 -4.34 -11.68
N GLN A 112 10.14 -4.39 -12.84
CA GLN A 112 11.17 -5.36 -13.17
C GLN A 112 12.56 -4.93 -12.66
N ASP A 113 12.74 -3.63 -12.40
CA ASP A 113 14.02 -3.02 -12.06
C ASP A 113 13.98 -2.28 -10.72
N SER A 114 15.14 -2.17 -10.08
CA SER A 114 15.31 -1.45 -8.81
C SER A 114 15.03 0.05 -8.92
N GLY A 115 15.17 0.63 -10.12
CA GLY A 115 14.84 2.02 -10.42
C GLY A 115 13.34 2.28 -10.56
N ARG A 116 12.51 1.22 -10.62
CA ARG A 116 11.05 1.30 -10.78
C ARG A 116 10.65 2.11 -12.01
N SER A 117 11.31 1.79 -13.12
CA SER A 117 11.13 2.47 -14.41
C SER A 117 10.42 1.60 -15.44
N GLN A 118 10.49 0.26 -15.28
CA GLN A 118 9.89 -0.71 -16.18
C GLN A 118 8.79 -1.51 -15.47
N PRO A 119 7.50 -1.19 -15.71
CA PRO A 119 6.39 -1.94 -15.14
C PRO A 119 6.45 -3.42 -15.54
N TRP A 120 6.18 -4.29 -14.58
CA TRP A 120 6.01 -5.72 -14.81
C TRP A 120 4.56 -5.97 -15.20
N GLY A 121 4.32 -6.42 -16.42
CA GLY A 121 2.95 -6.61 -16.93
C GLY A 121 2.67 -8.01 -17.47
N SER A 122 1.84 -8.04 -18.50
CA SER A 122 1.23 -9.26 -19.04
C SER A 122 1.10 -9.17 -20.56
N THR A 123 1.35 -10.27 -21.28
CA THR A 123 1.12 -10.35 -22.73
C THR A 123 -0.35 -10.29 -23.10
N VAL A 124 -1.24 -10.70 -22.20
CA VAL A 124 -2.70 -10.67 -22.40
C VAL A 124 -3.35 -9.39 -21.90
N GLN A 125 -2.68 -8.67 -20.99
CA GLN A 125 -3.09 -7.36 -20.48
C GLN A 125 -1.93 -6.35 -20.57
N PRO A 126 -1.57 -5.91 -21.78
CA PRO A 126 -0.39 -5.08 -22.02
C PRO A 126 -0.47 -3.68 -21.39
N VAL A 127 -1.67 -3.27 -20.94
CA VAL A 127 -1.87 -2.00 -20.23
C VAL A 127 -1.00 -1.91 -18.98
N PHE A 128 -0.72 -3.02 -18.30
CA PHE A 128 0.13 -3.07 -17.09
C PHE A 128 1.64 -3.12 -17.38
N GLY A 129 2.04 -3.10 -18.65
CA GLY A 129 3.42 -3.24 -19.09
C GLY A 129 3.73 -4.59 -19.72
N THR A 130 5.02 -4.89 -19.86
CA THR A 130 5.50 -6.13 -20.47
C THR A 130 6.01 -7.11 -19.41
N PRO A 131 5.85 -8.43 -19.59
CA PRO A 131 6.48 -9.40 -18.70
C PRO A 131 8.00 -9.47 -18.96
N PRO A 132 8.83 -9.63 -17.92
CA PRO A 132 10.27 -9.79 -18.08
C PRO A 132 10.60 -11.09 -18.80
N THR A 133 11.65 -11.05 -19.63
CA THR A 133 12.20 -12.27 -20.25
C THR A 133 13.25 -12.88 -19.33
N ILE A 134 12.94 -14.02 -18.72
CA ILE A 134 13.82 -14.70 -17.77
C ILE A 134 14.39 -15.95 -18.43
N THR A 135 15.64 -15.88 -18.88
CA THR A 135 16.30 -17.02 -19.53
C THR A 135 17.31 -17.68 -18.58
N ALA A 136 17.35 -19.02 -18.61
CA ALA A 136 18.36 -19.82 -17.93
C ALA A 136 18.71 -21.07 -18.74
N THR A 137 19.98 -21.45 -18.68
CA THR A 137 20.49 -22.63 -19.39
C THR A 137 20.77 -23.74 -18.39
N PRO A 138 20.14 -24.93 -18.53
CA PRO A 138 20.40 -26.07 -17.66
C PRO A 138 21.83 -26.58 -17.86
N GLY A 139 22.50 -26.88 -16.73
CA GLY A 139 23.77 -27.61 -16.73
C GLY A 139 23.58 -29.10 -17.04
N LEU A 140 24.64 -29.89 -16.84
CA LEU A 140 24.65 -31.33 -17.13
C LEU A 140 23.56 -32.12 -16.37
N GLY A 141 23.12 -31.64 -15.21
CA GLY A 141 22.04 -32.25 -14.43
C GLY A 141 20.63 -31.98 -14.95
N GLY A 142 20.46 -31.20 -16.02
CA GLY A 142 19.13 -30.94 -16.60
C GLY A 142 18.21 -30.12 -15.70
N THR A 143 18.76 -29.33 -14.78
CA THR A 143 18.01 -28.53 -13.80
C THR A 143 18.36 -27.05 -13.90
N ILE A 144 17.38 -26.19 -13.62
CA ILE A 144 17.57 -24.74 -13.40
C ILE A 144 16.86 -24.31 -12.12
N ASN A 145 17.43 -23.32 -11.45
CA ASN A 145 16.80 -22.59 -10.35
C ASN A 145 17.10 -21.11 -10.56
N VAL A 146 16.05 -20.31 -10.71
CA VAL A 146 16.17 -18.89 -11.06
C VAL A 146 15.32 -18.08 -10.09
N SER A 147 15.92 -17.06 -9.50
CA SER A 147 15.20 -16.09 -8.69
C SER A 147 15.16 -14.73 -9.39
N ARG A 148 14.03 -14.03 -9.23
CA ARG A 148 13.83 -12.65 -9.69
C ARG A 148 13.15 -11.82 -8.62
N THR A 149 13.60 -10.60 -8.46
CA THR A 149 13.01 -9.64 -7.53
C THR A 149 11.89 -8.88 -8.23
N LEU A 150 10.74 -8.82 -7.59
CA LEU A 150 9.64 -7.94 -7.94
C LEU A 150 9.79 -6.67 -7.11
N TYR A 151 9.82 -5.50 -7.74
CA TYR A 151 9.97 -4.22 -7.05
C TYR A 151 8.61 -3.53 -6.94
N GLY A 152 8.03 -3.48 -5.75
CA GLY A 152 6.76 -2.82 -5.51
C GLY A 152 6.93 -1.34 -5.16
N ARG A 153 5.94 -0.51 -5.53
CA ARG A 153 5.76 0.87 -5.07
C ARG A 153 4.29 1.20 -4.84
N ILE A 154 3.99 1.94 -3.78
CA ILE A 154 2.71 2.63 -3.56
C ILE A 154 2.91 4.14 -3.52
N TRP A 155 1.84 4.90 -3.80
CA TRP A 155 1.81 6.35 -3.66
C TRP A 155 0.73 6.75 -2.66
N ILE A 156 1.15 7.38 -1.56
CA ILE A 156 0.28 7.86 -0.50
C ILE A 156 0.18 9.38 -0.55
N GLN A 157 -1.01 9.90 -0.29
CA GLN A 157 -1.30 11.32 -0.13
C GLN A 157 -1.78 11.57 1.29
N THR A 158 -1.75 12.82 1.74
CA THR A 158 -2.24 13.18 3.09
C THR A 158 -3.75 12.94 3.25
N THR A 159 -4.46 12.81 2.14
CA THR A 159 -5.89 12.48 2.07
C THR A 159 -6.18 10.99 1.92
N THR A 160 -5.16 10.14 1.75
CA THR A 160 -5.34 8.69 1.68
C THR A 160 -5.90 8.18 3.02
N ALA A 161 -7.02 7.47 2.97
CA ALA A 161 -7.69 6.97 4.15
C ALA A 161 -6.83 5.91 4.88
N PRO A 162 -6.79 5.91 6.22
CA PRO A 162 -6.22 4.80 6.98
C PRO A 162 -6.99 3.49 6.75
N GLY A 163 -6.28 2.37 6.80
CA GLY A 163 -6.85 1.04 6.62
C GLY A 163 -5.83 0.01 6.09
N THR A 164 -6.25 -1.25 6.01
CA THR A 164 -5.46 -2.32 5.40
C THR A 164 -5.85 -2.50 3.94
N TYR A 165 -4.92 -2.18 3.05
CA TYR A 165 -5.05 -2.31 1.61
C TYR A 165 -4.38 -3.59 1.13
N SER A 166 -5.01 -4.30 0.20
CA SER A 166 -4.44 -5.51 -0.40
C SER A 166 -4.84 -5.70 -1.86
N SER A 167 -4.01 -6.42 -2.61
CA SER A 167 -4.36 -7.00 -3.91
C SER A 167 -3.76 -8.40 -3.99
N ASP A 168 -4.61 -9.38 -4.26
CA ASP A 168 -4.26 -10.79 -4.37
C ASP A 168 -4.10 -11.15 -5.84
N PHE A 169 -3.05 -11.91 -6.13
CA PHE A 169 -2.77 -12.46 -7.45
C PHE A 169 -3.02 -13.96 -7.42
N VAL A 170 -3.98 -14.42 -8.23
CA VAL A 170 -4.50 -15.79 -8.17
C VAL A 170 -4.67 -16.30 -9.59
N GLY A 171 -4.10 -17.48 -9.85
CA GLY A 171 -4.23 -18.12 -11.16
C GLY A 171 -3.41 -17.44 -12.27
N GLU A 172 -2.38 -16.67 -11.90
CA GLU A 172 -1.47 -16.07 -12.87
C GLU A 172 -0.91 -17.12 -13.83
N THR A 173 -0.97 -16.84 -15.13
CA THR A 173 -0.48 -17.78 -16.15
C THR A 173 0.95 -17.43 -16.54
N PHE A 174 1.92 -18.18 -16.01
CA PHE A 174 3.31 -18.02 -16.43
C PHE A 174 3.62 -19.02 -17.54
N LEU A 175 4.01 -18.48 -18.70
CA LEU A 175 4.36 -19.30 -19.86
C LEU A 175 5.86 -19.59 -19.83
N TRP A 176 6.24 -20.82 -20.17
CA TRP A 176 7.63 -21.17 -20.36
C TRP A 176 7.83 -22.06 -21.59
N GLY A 177 9.03 -22.00 -22.17
CA GLY A 177 9.39 -22.77 -23.34
C GLY A 177 10.89 -22.78 -23.61
N LEU A 178 11.30 -23.68 -24.49
CA LEU A 178 12.69 -23.84 -24.92
C LEU A 178 13.03 -22.81 -26.01
N ASN A 179 14.21 -22.19 -25.91
CA ASN A 179 14.77 -21.26 -26.90
C ASN A 179 13.89 -20.05 -27.26
N LEU A 180 13.00 -19.58 -26.37
CA LEU A 180 12.25 -18.35 -26.63
C LEU A 180 13.18 -17.14 -26.45
N LEU A 181 13.32 -16.33 -27.50
CA LEU A 181 14.18 -15.14 -27.50
C LEU A 181 13.60 -13.99 -26.66
N SER A 182 12.28 -13.88 -26.58
CA SER A 182 11.60 -12.84 -25.80
C SER A 182 10.22 -13.30 -25.34
N CYS A 183 9.69 -12.65 -24.31
CA CYS A 183 8.30 -12.82 -23.87
C CYS A 183 7.29 -11.96 -24.62
N SER A 184 7.75 -11.09 -25.53
CA SER A 184 6.85 -10.27 -26.34
C SER A 184 6.05 -11.14 -27.30
N GLY A 185 4.72 -11.12 -27.19
CA GLY A 185 3.83 -11.86 -28.09
C GLY A 185 3.85 -13.39 -27.90
N VAL A 186 4.46 -13.90 -26.83
CA VAL A 186 4.40 -15.34 -26.52
C VAL A 186 2.98 -15.71 -26.12
N THR A 187 2.34 -16.53 -26.95
CA THR A 187 0.97 -17.05 -26.75
C THR A 187 0.92 -18.59 -26.70
N VAL A 188 2.06 -19.25 -26.95
CA VAL A 188 2.20 -20.71 -26.96
C VAL A 188 3.36 -21.10 -26.05
N GLY A 189 3.16 -22.08 -25.19
CA GLY A 189 4.16 -22.57 -24.24
C GLY A 189 3.53 -23.51 -23.22
N SER A 190 4.36 -24.09 -22.36
CA SER A 190 3.87 -24.81 -21.19
C SER A 190 3.47 -23.81 -20.11
N THR A 191 2.34 -24.07 -19.44
CA THR A 191 1.87 -23.20 -18.36
C THR A 191 2.40 -23.70 -17.02
N VAL A 192 2.72 -22.76 -16.15
CA VAL A 192 2.92 -23.00 -14.72
C VAL A 192 2.23 -21.88 -13.96
N THR A 193 1.54 -22.23 -12.89
CA THR A 193 0.78 -21.26 -12.07
C THR A 193 1.41 -21.17 -10.69
N PRO A 194 1.75 -19.96 -10.20
CA PRO A 194 2.19 -19.81 -8.82
C PRO A 194 1.02 -20.08 -7.86
N ALA A 195 1.37 -20.42 -6.61
CA ALA A 195 0.44 -20.27 -5.52
C ALA A 195 0.03 -18.80 -5.35
N LEU A 196 -1.09 -18.56 -4.67
CA LEU A 196 -1.55 -17.21 -4.33
C LEU A 196 -0.44 -16.40 -3.65
N PHE A 197 -0.28 -15.16 -4.06
CA PHE A 197 0.56 -14.18 -3.39
C PHE A 197 -0.13 -12.81 -3.36
N THR A 198 0.25 -12.00 -2.39
CA THR A 198 -0.45 -10.74 -2.09
C THR A 198 0.56 -9.60 -1.99
N PHE A 199 0.15 -8.42 -2.45
CA PHE A 199 0.76 -7.15 -2.07
C PHE A 199 -0.14 -6.42 -1.07
N SER A 200 0.41 -5.97 0.05
CA SER A 200 -0.37 -5.30 1.10
C SER A 200 0.33 -4.13 1.77
N ALA A 201 -0.47 -3.21 2.28
CA ALA A 201 -0.05 -2.04 3.06
C ALA A 201 -1.08 -1.75 4.16
N THR A 202 -0.64 -1.45 5.38
CA THR A 202 -1.54 -0.94 6.42
C THR A 202 -1.18 0.51 6.75
N LEU A 203 -2.13 1.39 6.46
CA LEU A 203 -2.07 2.81 6.77
C LEU A 203 -2.78 3.04 8.11
N VAL A 204 -2.13 3.74 9.03
CA VAL A 204 -2.68 4.00 10.38
C VAL A 204 -3.12 5.45 10.53
N PRO A 205 -4.12 5.75 11.38
CA PRO A 205 -4.41 7.12 11.79
C PRO A 205 -3.17 7.77 12.42
N ASP A 206 -2.97 9.05 12.14
CA ASP A 206 -1.87 9.84 12.70
C ASP A 206 -2.28 11.30 12.85
N CYS A 207 -1.71 11.98 13.85
CA CYS A 207 -1.98 13.38 14.13
C CYS A 207 -0.70 14.11 14.59
N GLN A 208 -0.50 15.31 14.04
CA GLN A 208 0.58 16.22 14.43
C GLN A 208 0.01 17.50 15.03
N VAL A 209 0.70 18.04 16.03
CA VAL A 209 0.29 19.24 16.77
C VAL A 209 1.38 20.29 16.73
N THR A 210 0.99 21.53 16.47
CA THR A 210 1.83 22.71 16.63
C THR A 210 1.14 23.68 17.58
N ALA A 211 1.88 24.31 18.49
CA ALA A 211 1.32 25.21 19.50
C ALA A 211 2.11 26.52 19.54
N GLY A 212 1.39 27.63 19.63
CA GLY A 212 1.91 28.96 19.91
C GLY A 212 1.62 29.39 21.35
N ASN A 213 2.45 30.30 21.87
CA ASN A 213 2.27 30.82 23.22
C ASN A 213 1.04 31.73 23.33
N VAL A 214 0.44 31.76 24.51
CA VAL A 214 -0.53 32.78 24.93
C VAL A 214 0.22 33.77 25.80
N ASP A 215 0.49 34.97 25.30
CA ASP A 215 1.18 36.03 26.04
C ASP A 215 0.18 37.10 26.50
N PHE A 216 0.04 37.26 27.81
CA PHE A 216 -0.81 38.29 28.42
C PHE A 216 -0.16 39.68 28.46
N GLY A 217 1.10 39.78 28.02
CA GLY A 217 1.88 41.01 28.03
C GLY A 217 2.23 41.49 29.44
N THR A 218 2.52 42.78 29.54
CA THR A 218 2.85 43.42 30.82
C THR A 218 1.62 44.08 31.44
N SER A 219 1.50 44.00 32.76
CA SER A 219 0.45 44.67 33.52
C SER A 219 1.00 45.15 34.86
N GLY A 220 0.53 46.32 35.31
CA GLY A 220 0.80 46.82 36.65
C GLY A 220 -0.11 46.13 37.67
N VAL A 221 -1.28 46.72 37.92
CA VAL A 221 -2.31 46.14 38.78
C VAL A 221 -3.28 45.30 37.94
N LEU A 222 -3.61 44.09 38.40
CA LEU A 222 -4.60 43.20 37.80
C LEU A 222 -6.02 43.53 38.28
N SER A 223 -6.45 44.79 38.14
CA SER A 223 -7.79 45.27 38.54
C SER A 223 -8.87 45.06 37.48
N ALA A 224 -8.48 44.65 36.27
CA ALA A 224 -9.37 44.31 35.17
C ALA A 224 -8.86 43.05 34.46
N ALA A 225 -9.75 42.36 33.74
CA ALA A 225 -9.37 41.19 32.97
C ALA A 225 -8.32 41.54 31.89
N LYS A 226 -7.30 40.70 31.77
CA LYS A 226 -6.31 40.74 30.69
C LYS A 226 -6.53 39.58 29.76
N ASP A 227 -6.72 39.94 28.50
CA ASP A 227 -7.12 39.04 27.45
C ASP A 227 -5.97 38.86 26.46
N ALA A 228 -5.75 37.62 26.05
CA ALA A 228 -4.68 37.26 25.12
C ALA A 228 -5.19 36.21 24.12
N GLN A 229 -4.41 35.97 23.08
CA GLN A 229 -4.66 34.91 22.11
C GLN A 229 -3.36 34.13 21.87
N GLY A 230 -3.52 32.85 21.62
CA GLY A 230 -2.49 31.97 21.08
C GLY A 230 -3.06 31.15 19.93
N SER A 231 -2.24 30.27 19.38
CA SER A 231 -2.61 29.41 18.26
C SER A 231 -2.32 27.95 18.55
N LEU A 232 -3.11 27.07 17.98
CA LEU A 232 -2.88 25.64 17.96
C LEU A 232 -3.22 25.13 16.56
N GLY A 233 -2.32 24.39 15.93
CA GLY A 233 -2.55 23.74 14.64
C GLY A 233 -2.57 22.23 14.84
N VAL A 234 -3.64 21.57 14.40
CA VAL A 234 -3.75 20.10 14.43
C VAL A 234 -3.88 19.60 13.00
N THR A 235 -3.01 18.68 12.61
CA THR A 235 -3.05 18.00 11.31
C THR A 235 -3.26 16.52 11.55
N CYS A 236 -4.45 16.01 11.25
CA CYS A 236 -4.77 14.59 11.37
C CYS A 236 -5.04 13.98 10.00
N THR A 237 -4.76 12.68 9.86
CA THR A 237 -5.09 11.88 8.68
C THR A 237 -6.54 12.05 8.28
N SER A 238 -6.80 12.14 6.96
CA SER A 238 -8.15 12.39 6.45
C SER A 238 -9.15 11.32 6.90
N GLY A 239 -10.30 11.76 7.42
CA GLY A 239 -11.36 10.88 7.90
C GLY A 239 -11.16 10.34 9.32
N SER A 240 -9.99 10.53 9.93
CA SER A 240 -9.74 10.09 11.32
C SER A 240 -10.44 11.02 12.30
N PRO A 241 -11.38 10.53 13.13
CA PRO A 241 -11.97 11.34 14.19
C PRO A 241 -10.88 11.70 15.21
N TYR A 242 -10.93 12.92 15.75
CA TYR A 242 -10.03 13.32 16.81
C TYR A 242 -10.70 14.26 17.81
N SER A 243 -10.09 14.37 18.98
CA SER A 243 -10.40 15.43 19.95
C SER A 243 -9.13 16.08 20.48
N VAL A 244 -9.23 17.35 20.86
CA VAL A 244 -8.12 18.19 21.32
C VAL A 244 -8.45 18.74 22.71
N GLY A 245 -7.72 18.26 23.70
CA GLY A 245 -7.81 18.69 25.09
C GLY A 245 -6.59 19.49 25.53
N LEU A 246 -6.80 20.44 26.45
CA LEU A 246 -5.76 21.19 27.14
C LEU A 246 -5.83 20.86 28.63
N ASN A 247 -4.75 20.32 29.21
CA ASN A 247 -4.72 20.02 30.64
C ASN A 247 -4.79 21.30 31.51
N ASN A 248 -4.80 21.18 32.84
CA ASN A 248 -4.92 22.31 33.76
C ASN A 248 -3.61 23.07 34.03
N GLY A 249 -2.60 22.95 33.15
CA GLY A 249 -1.26 23.46 33.42
C GLY A 249 -0.53 22.64 34.49
N LEU A 250 0.56 23.18 35.02
CA LEU A 250 1.41 22.46 35.98
C LEU A 250 0.75 22.29 37.35
N THR A 251 0.00 23.29 37.81
CA THR A 251 -0.59 23.31 39.16
C THR A 251 -2.04 23.80 39.22
N GLY A 252 -2.69 24.00 38.07
CA GLY A 252 -4.09 24.41 38.04
C GLY A 252 -5.04 23.27 38.37
N THR A 253 -6.27 23.63 38.74
CA THR A 253 -7.32 22.67 39.14
C THR A 253 -8.49 22.58 38.17
N GLY A 254 -8.50 23.42 37.13
CA GLY A 254 -9.54 23.43 36.12
C GLY A 254 -9.22 24.36 34.94
N PRO A 255 -10.03 24.31 33.86
CA PRO A 255 -9.75 25.03 32.61
C PRO A 255 -9.78 26.55 32.76
N THR A 256 -10.47 27.08 33.77
CA THR A 256 -10.51 28.50 34.13
C THR A 256 -9.73 28.82 35.41
N LEU A 257 -9.06 27.82 36.00
CA LEU A 257 -8.33 27.91 37.26
C LEU A 257 -6.87 27.44 37.08
N ARG A 258 -6.30 27.67 35.89
CA ARG A 258 -4.87 27.46 35.62
C ARG A 258 -4.03 28.52 36.32
N LYS A 259 -2.74 28.26 36.52
CA LYS A 259 -1.87 29.05 37.40
C LYS A 259 -0.50 29.29 36.77
N MET A 260 -0.27 30.51 36.30
CA MET A 260 1.09 30.96 35.98
C MET A 260 1.84 31.24 37.29
N LYS A 261 3.09 30.81 37.41
CA LYS A 261 3.87 30.87 38.65
C LYS A 261 5.11 31.74 38.54
N LYS A 262 5.45 32.38 39.66
CA LYS A 262 6.74 32.98 39.98
C LYS A 262 7.10 32.54 41.40
N GLY A 263 7.95 31.52 41.54
CA GLY A 263 8.20 30.90 42.84
C GLY A 263 6.91 30.34 43.46
N ALA A 264 6.54 30.82 44.65
CA ALA A 264 5.29 30.45 45.33
C ALA A 264 4.07 31.31 44.92
N GLU A 265 4.30 32.46 44.28
CA GLU A 265 3.24 33.35 43.84
C GLU A 265 2.60 32.86 42.54
N THR A 266 1.30 33.12 42.37
CA THR A 266 0.55 32.65 41.21
C THR A 266 -0.36 33.74 40.63
N VAL A 267 -0.55 33.71 39.32
CA VAL A 267 -1.60 34.43 38.61
C VAL A 267 -2.57 33.42 38.01
N THR A 268 -3.85 33.51 38.37
CA THR A 268 -4.90 32.67 37.77
C THR A 268 -5.20 33.10 36.35
N TYR A 269 -5.41 32.12 35.47
CA TYR A 269 -5.92 32.34 34.12
C TYR A 269 -6.79 31.18 33.64
N GLY A 270 -7.55 31.44 32.58
CA GLY A 270 -8.33 30.45 31.85
C GLY A 270 -8.03 30.48 30.35
N LEU A 271 -8.23 29.35 29.69
CA LEU A 271 -8.19 29.22 28.23
C LEU A 271 -9.57 28.80 27.73
N TYR A 272 -9.97 29.33 26.57
CA TYR A 272 -11.31 29.23 26.04
C TYR A 272 -11.28 28.93 24.54
N LYS A 273 -12.35 28.28 24.06
CA LYS A 273 -12.54 27.90 22.65
C LYS A 273 -13.02 29.06 21.78
N ASN A 274 -13.57 30.12 22.38
CA ASN A 274 -14.22 31.20 21.66
C ASN A 274 -13.88 32.60 22.20
N ALA A 275 -14.09 33.61 21.35
CA ALA A 275 -13.77 35.00 21.67
C ALA A 275 -14.58 35.58 22.84
N ALA A 276 -15.82 35.11 23.05
CA ALA A 276 -16.65 35.53 24.18
C ALA A 276 -16.14 34.98 25.54
N ARG A 277 -15.31 33.93 25.51
CA ARG A 277 -14.72 33.28 26.69
C ARG A 277 -15.78 32.72 27.66
N ASP A 278 -16.83 32.16 27.08
CA ASP A 278 -17.88 31.43 27.80
C ASP A 278 -17.80 29.91 27.58
N GLN A 279 -16.88 29.45 26.72
CA GLN A 279 -16.58 28.03 26.51
C GLN A 279 -15.16 27.68 26.98
N PRO A 280 -14.98 27.27 28.24
CA PRO A 280 -13.67 26.85 28.74
C PRO A 280 -13.10 25.70 27.92
N TRP A 281 -11.80 25.75 27.65
CA TRP A 281 -11.06 24.68 26.99
C TRP A 281 -10.25 23.91 28.03
N GLY A 282 -10.66 22.67 28.26
CA GLY A 282 -10.05 21.72 29.18
C GLY A 282 -9.69 20.42 28.46
N ASP A 283 -9.64 19.32 29.20
CA ASP A 283 -9.41 17.97 28.72
C ASP A 283 -10.65 17.08 28.87
N LEU A 284 -10.56 15.86 28.33
CA LEU A 284 -11.66 14.89 28.35
C LEU A 284 -12.07 14.46 29.76
N ALA A 285 -11.18 14.51 30.76
CA ALA A 285 -11.52 14.12 32.13
C ALA A 285 -12.51 15.10 32.77
N GLN A 286 -12.60 16.33 32.26
CA GLN A 286 -13.62 17.30 32.67
C GLN A 286 -14.94 17.17 31.88
N GLY A 287 -14.93 16.45 30.75
CA GLY A 287 -16.11 16.14 29.94
C GLY A 287 -16.02 16.62 28.49
N ALA A 288 -16.83 16.01 27.61
CA ALA A 288 -16.80 16.25 26.17
C ALA A 288 -17.04 17.73 25.76
N GLY A 289 -17.75 18.51 26.60
CA GLY A 289 -17.97 19.94 26.37
C GLY A 289 -16.70 20.80 26.48
N PHE A 290 -15.64 20.30 27.12
CA PHE A 290 -14.41 21.04 27.36
C PHE A 290 -13.34 20.84 26.28
N VAL A 291 -13.51 19.87 25.38
CA VAL A 291 -12.59 19.62 24.28
C VAL A 291 -13.12 20.19 22.97
N TRP A 292 -12.24 20.26 21.96
CA TRP A 292 -12.62 20.38 20.56
C TRP A 292 -12.66 18.99 19.94
N SER A 293 -13.67 18.69 19.13
CA SER A 293 -13.74 17.42 18.37
C SER A 293 -13.89 17.71 16.89
N GLY A 294 -13.33 16.84 16.06
CA GLY A 294 -13.37 16.99 14.61
C GLY A 294 -13.03 15.69 13.88
N SER A 295 -12.95 15.78 12.56
CA SER A 295 -12.39 14.74 11.70
C SER A 295 -11.24 15.35 10.91
N GLY A 296 -10.14 14.60 10.80
CA GLY A 296 -8.96 15.03 10.08
C GLY A 296 -9.26 15.26 8.60
N THR A 297 -8.54 16.20 8.00
CA THR A 297 -8.69 16.57 6.59
C THR A 297 -7.42 16.25 5.78
N GLY A 298 -6.36 15.75 6.43
CA GLY A 298 -5.02 15.64 5.85
C GLY A 298 -4.26 16.96 5.76
N GLY A 299 -4.82 18.08 6.25
CA GLY A 299 -4.19 19.38 6.31
C GLY A 299 -4.27 20.01 7.70
N SER A 300 -3.49 21.07 7.93
CA SER A 300 -3.47 21.77 9.22
C SER A 300 -4.77 22.52 9.47
N GLN A 301 -5.43 22.19 10.58
CA GLN A 301 -6.64 22.85 11.06
C GLN A 301 -6.25 23.86 12.17
N PRO A 302 -6.45 25.17 11.96
CA PRO A 302 -6.08 26.18 12.93
C PRO A 302 -7.16 26.34 14.02
N PHE A 303 -6.71 26.48 15.26
CA PHE A 303 -7.53 26.81 16.42
C PHE A 303 -6.94 28.05 17.12
N THR A 304 -7.80 29.02 17.41
CA THR A 304 -7.42 30.17 18.24
C THR A 304 -7.65 29.82 19.71
N VAL A 305 -6.60 29.93 20.52
CA VAL A 305 -6.68 29.73 21.96
C VAL A 305 -6.92 31.09 22.61
N TYR A 306 -8.11 31.31 23.17
CA TYR A 306 -8.44 32.58 23.82
C TYR A 306 -8.06 32.51 25.31
N GLY A 307 -7.10 33.33 25.73
CA GLY A 307 -6.69 33.44 27.13
C GLY A 307 -7.40 34.56 27.87
N ARG A 308 -7.63 34.38 29.17
CA ARG A 308 -7.99 35.45 30.10
C ARG A 308 -7.36 35.25 31.48
N ALA A 309 -6.63 36.25 31.96
CA ALA A 309 -6.33 36.42 33.37
C ALA A 309 -7.37 37.39 33.97
N PRO A 310 -8.28 36.94 34.85
CA PRO A 310 -9.30 37.80 35.45
C PRO A 310 -8.67 38.83 36.41
N ALA A 311 -9.47 39.82 36.79
CA ALA A 311 -9.11 40.72 37.89
C ALA A 311 -8.88 39.91 39.17
N GLN A 312 -7.77 40.16 39.86
CA GLN A 312 -7.35 39.43 41.04
C GLN A 312 -6.34 40.24 41.85
N THR A 313 -6.04 39.78 43.08
CA THR A 313 -4.97 40.37 43.89
C THR A 313 -3.66 40.34 43.11
N THR A 314 -3.04 41.50 42.94
CA THR A 314 -1.81 41.62 42.16
C THR A 314 -0.64 41.08 42.98
N PRO A 315 0.04 40.03 42.52
CA PRO A 315 1.20 39.49 43.22
C PRO A 315 2.43 40.37 42.96
N SER A 316 3.59 40.02 43.52
CA SER A 316 4.78 40.84 43.35
C SER A 316 5.21 40.97 41.87
N PRO A 317 5.80 42.10 41.45
CA PRO A 317 6.23 42.30 40.06
C PRO A 317 7.23 41.23 39.58
N GLY A 318 7.02 40.67 38.38
CA GLY A 318 7.93 39.71 37.76
C GLY A 318 7.25 38.89 36.66
N ALA A 319 8.01 37.98 36.04
CA ALA A 319 7.49 37.08 35.02
C ALA A 319 6.80 35.87 35.68
N TYR A 320 5.58 35.57 35.23
CA TYR A 320 4.82 34.39 35.63
C TYR A 320 4.63 33.50 34.41
N ALA A 321 4.89 32.20 34.53
CA ALA A 321 4.76 31.25 33.44
C ALA A 321 4.03 29.97 33.88
N ASP A 322 3.36 29.32 32.94
CA ASP A 322 2.77 27.98 33.09
C ASP A 322 3.12 27.16 31.84
N THR A 323 2.99 25.84 31.91
CA THR A 323 3.10 24.94 30.76
C THR A 323 1.85 24.09 30.66
N VAL A 324 1.08 24.30 29.59
CA VAL A 324 -0.15 23.56 29.30
C VAL A 324 0.15 22.51 28.24
N VAL A 325 -0.26 21.27 28.50
CA VAL A 325 -0.12 20.17 27.55
C VAL A 325 -1.38 20.08 26.69
N ALA A 326 -1.21 20.24 25.38
CA ALA A 326 -2.24 19.92 24.40
C ALA A 326 -2.18 18.41 24.06
N THR A 327 -3.28 17.71 24.28
CA THR A 327 -3.42 16.27 23.99
C THR A 327 -4.40 16.09 22.85
N VAL A 328 -3.97 15.39 21.81
CA VAL A 328 -4.85 14.96 20.72
C VAL A 328 -5.11 13.48 20.85
N THR A 329 -6.39 13.09 20.89
CA THR A 329 -6.85 11.69 20.94
C THR A 329 -7.51 11.34 19.61
N TYR A 330 -7.11 10.25 18.97
CA TYR A 330 -7.52 9.81 17.64
C TYR A 330 -7.48 8.28 17.50
#